data_AF-A0A6C0B2I3-F1
#
_entry.id   AF-A0A6C0B2I3-F1
#
_cell.length_a   1.000
_cell.length_b   1.000
_cell.length_c   1.000
_cell.angle_alpha   90.00
_cell.angle_beta   90.00
_cell.angle_gamma   90.00
#
_symmetry.space_group_name_H-M   'P 1'
#
loop_
_entity.id
_entity.type
_entity.pdbx_description
1 polymer ?
#
loop_
_entity_poly.entity_id
_entity_poly.type
_entity_poly.pdbx_seq_one_letter_code
_entity_poly.pdbx_strand_id
1 'polypeptide(L)'
;MEYIYILKLQKGKWYVGKTSDIMKRYQQHIDGRGSAWTSKYPPVSLVESKPVGSLHDENNLTKDYMKKYGVENVRGGSYTQITLDDSVISVLNNEFLGNTDKCFKCGLAGHFANTCQERQEEVWGCDYCDRTFTTRFGCSVHEKSCKKTSTTGACYRCGRDGHYSPNCYASTHKKGYLLD
;
A
#
# COMPACT_ATOMS: atom_id res chain seq x y z
N MET A 1 33.04 3.32 13.99
CA MET A 1 32.31 4.43 13.34
C MET A 1 31.18 3.81 12.55
N GLU A 2 29.97 4.36 12.62
CA GLU A 2 28.79 3.80 11.95
C GLU A 2 28.46 4.61 10.69
N TYR A 3 27.92 3.93 9.69
CA TYR A 3 27.55 4.49 8.40
C TYR A 3 26.08 4.20 8.10
N ILE A 4 25.39 5.16 7.53
CA ILE A 4 24.10 4.98 6.87
C ILE A 4 24.36 4.74 5.40
N TYR A 5 23.70 3.74 4.84
CA TYR A 5 23.81 3.37 3.43
C TYR A 5 22.44 3.26 2.79
N ILE A 6 22.42 3.50 1.48
CA ILE A 6 21.24 3.44 0.64
C ILE A 6 21.45 2.39 -0.44
N LEU A 7 20.55 1.41 -0.50
CA LEU A 7 20.50 0.41 -1.56
C LEU A 7 19.35 0.71 -2.51
N LYS A 8 19.66 0.70 -3.80
CA LYS A 8 18.66 0.59 -4.85
C LYS A 8 18.37 -0.89 -5.07
N LEU A 9 17.09 -1.26 -4.99
CA LEU A 9 16.64 -2.63 -5.17
C LEU A 9 15.92 -2.77 -6.52
N GLN A 10 15.58 -4.01 -6.85
CA GLN A 10 14.75 -4.31 -8.02
C GLN A 10 13.34 -3.69 -7.89
N LYS A 11 12.64 -3.56 -9.03
CA LYS A 11 11.26 -3.03 -9.11
C LYS A 11 11.10 -1.61 -8.53
N GLY A 12 12.16 -0.79 -8.59
CA GLY A 12 12.13 0.60 -8.12
C GLY A 12 12.02 0.74 -6.59
N LYS A 13 12.33 -0.32 -5.83
CA LYS A 13 12.29 -0.31 -4.37
C LYS A 13 13.63 0.17 -3.81
N TRP A 14 13.60 0.69 -2.59
CA TRP A 14 14.77 1.25 -1.91
C TRP A 14 14.88 0.72 -0.49
N TYR A 15 16.11 0.66 0.01
CA TYR A 15 16.39 0.31 1.39
C TYR A 15 17.43 1.25 1.99
N VAL A 16 17.14 1.75 3.18
CA VAL A 16 18.07 2.54 3.99
C VAL A 16 18.43 1.72 5.21
N GLY A 17 19.72 1.64 5.52
CA GLY A 17 20.18 0.91 6.69
C GLY A 17 21.36 1.57 7.35
N LYS A 18 21.60 1.19 8.60
CA LYS A 18 22.79 1.58 9.36
C LYS A 18 23.70 0.36 9.61
N THR A 19 25.01 0.54 9.48
CA THR A 19 26.00 -0.51 9.77
C THR A 19 27.39 0.07 10.04
N SER A 20 28.25 -0.67 10.73
CA SER A 20 29.67 -0.35 10.88
C SER A 20 30.52 -0.79 9.68
N ASP A 21 30.05 -1.77 8.89
CA ASP A 21 30.76 -2.33 7.75
C ASP A 21 29.81 -2.49 6.55
N ILE A 22 29.89 -1.54 5.63
CA ILE A 22 29.00 -1.43 4.47
C ILE A 22 29.22 -2.61 3.52
N MET A 23 30.46 -3.01 3.26
CA MET A 23 30.77 -4.04 2.27
C MET A 23 30.30 -5.42 2.74
N LYS A 24 30.57 -5.75 4.00
CA LYS A 24 30.08 -7.00 4.59
C LYS A 24 28.55 -7.02 4.60
N ARG A 25 27.91 -5.89 4.95
CA ARG A 25 26.45 -5.81 4.99
C ARG A 25 25.83 -5.90 3.60
N TYR A 26 26.41 -5.26 2.60
CA TYR A 26 25.98 -5.35 1.22
C TYR A 26 26.03 -6.78 0.69
N GLN A 27 27.12 -7.51 0.97
CA GLN A 27 27.22 -8.92 0.62
C GLN A 27 26.13 -9.77 1.29
N GLN A 28 25.83 -9.52 2.58
CA GLN A 28 24.72 -10.22 3.26
C GLN A 28 23.37 -9.98 2.59
N HIS A 29 23.12 -8.77 2.06
CA HIS A 29 21.92 -8.48 1.30
C HIS A 29 21.88 -9.20 -0.05
N ILE A 30 23.02 -9.33 -0.74
CA ILE A 30 23.15 -10.11 -1.98
C ILE A 30 22.88 -11.59 -1.71
N ASP A 31 23.41 -12.12 -0.62
CA ASP A 31 23.24 -13.52 -0.20
C ASP A 31 21.83 -13.83 0.34
N GLY A 32 20.91 -12.85 0.37
CA GLY A 32 19.54 -13.00 0.88
C GLY A 32 19.43 -13.09 2.41
N ARG A 33 20.53 -12.90 3.15
CA ARG A 33 20.61 -12.88 4.63
C ARG A 33 20.44 -11.48 5.22
N GLY A 34 19.90 -10.56 4.42
CA GLY A 34 19.65 -9.18 4.78
C GLY A 34 18.35 -8.98 5.56
N SER A 35 17.66 -7.87 5.29
CA SER A 35 16.30 -7.64 5.78
C SER A 35 15.30 -8.39 4.90
N ALA A 36 14.13 -8.73 5.45
CA ALA A 36 13.06 -9.38 4.69
C ALA A 36 12.67 -8.59 3.42
N TRP A 37 12.78 -7.26 3.47
CA TRP A 37 12.58 -6.39 2.31
C TRP A 37 13.60 -6.63 1.20
N THR A 38 14.89 -6.68 1.54
CA THR A 38 15.97 -6.95 0.57
C THR A 38 16.03 -8.41 0.10
N SER A 39 15.53 -9.36 0.90
CA SER A 39 15.35 -10.74 0.45
C SER A 39 14.21 -10.86 -0.55
N LYS A 40 13.12 -10.08 -0.38
CA LYS A 40 12.01 -9.99 -1.34
C LYS A 40 12.39 -9.22 -2.61
N TYR A 41 13.20 -8.16 -2.46
CA TYR A 41 13.67 -7.32 -3.55
C TYR A 41 15.20 -7.26 -3.52
N PRO A 42 15.90 -8.10 -4.32
CA PRO A 42 17.34 -8.14 -4.34
C PRO A 42 17.98 -6.77 -4.63
N PRO A 43 19.14 -6.46 -4.02
CA PRO A 43 19.86 -5.22 -4.27
C PRO A 43 20.45 -5.18 -5.68
N VAL A 44 20.27 -4.05 -6.35
CA VAL A 44 20.84 -3.75 -7.67
C VAL A 44 22.18 -3.04 -7.51
N SER A 45 22.24 -2.02 -6.64
CA SER A 45 23.46 -1.24 -6.43
C SER A 45 23.43 -0.51 -5.08
N LEU A 46 24.61 -0.35 -4.47
CA LEU A 46 24.83 0.59 -3.39
C LEU A 46 24.89 2.01 -3.99
N VAL A 47 23.98 2.89 -3.60
CA VAL A 47 23.84 4.23 -4.19
C VAL A 47 24.68 5.25 -3.45
N GLU A 48 24.60 5.24 -2.13
CA GLU A 48 25.32 6.21 -1.30
C GLU A 48 25.58 5.62 0.09
N SER A 49 26.66 6.07 0.72
CA SER A 49 26.95 5.83 2.12
C SER A 49 27.53 7.07 2.79
N LYS A 50 27.05 7.39 3.98
CA LYS A 50 27.45 8.57 4.77
C LYS A 50 27.74 8.14 6.22
N PRO A 51 28.73 8.74 6.90
CA PRO A 51 28.91 8.52 8.33
C PRO A 51 27.69 9.04 9.10
N VAL A 52 27.29 8.34 10.15
CA VAL A 52 26.17 8.75 11.01
C VAL A 52 26.59 9.96 11.83
N GLY A 53 25.84 11.07 11.75
CA GLY A 53 26.05 12.27 12.55
C GLY A 53 25.18 12.32 13.81
N SER A 54 23.95 11.77 13.73
CA SER A 54 22.96 11.74 14.81
C SER A 54 22.21 10.40 14.84
N LEU A 55 21.66 10.07 16.01
CA LEU A 55 20.87 8.85 16.23
C LEU A 55 19.66 8.74 15.28
N HIS A 56 19.11 9.87 14.85
CA HIS A 56 17.88 9.93 14.04
C HIS A 56 18.14 9.97 12.53
N ASP A 57 19.39 10.05 12.10
CA ASP A 57 19.75 10.27 10.69
C ASP A 57 19.20 9.18 9.76
N GLU A 58 19.21 7.91 10.21
CA GLU A 58 18.68 6.80 9.43
C GLU A 58 17.18 6.94 9.18
N ASN A 59 16.42 7.27 10.23
CA ASN A 59 14.97 7.43 10.12
C ASN A 59 14.61 8.63 9.27
N ASN A 60 15.31 9.76 9.44
CA ASN A 60 15.08 10.97 8.66
C ASN A 60 15.38 10.72 7.17
N LEU A 61 16.50 10.08 6.85
CA LEU A 61 16.85 9.74 5.48
C LEU A 61 15.86 8.75 4.85
N THR A 62 15.37 7.79 5.64
CA THR A 62 14.31 6.88 5.21
C THR A 62 13.05 7.65 4.83
N LYS A 63 12.62 8.60 5.67
CA LYS A 63 11.46 9.47 5.42
C LYS A 63 11.66 10.36 4.18
N ASP A 64 12.85 10.91 3.99
CA ASP A 64 13.17 11.71 2.79
C ASP A 64 13.03 10.88 1.51
N TYR A 65 13.54 9.64 1.53
CA TYR A 65 13.37 8.71 0.42
C TYR A 65 11.90 8.29 0.24
N MET A 66 11.14 8.08 1.32
CA MET A 66 9.71 7.81 1.25
C MET A 66 8.93 8.97 0.62
N LYS A 67 9.28 10.22 0.95
CA LYS A 67 8.68 11.41 0.34
C LYS A 67 8.99 11.49 -1.16
N LYS A 68 10.19 11.10 -1.57
CA LYS A 68 10.64 11.15 -2.98
C LYS A 68 10.09 10.01 -3.84
N TYR A 69 10.05 8.80 -3.32
CA TYR A 69 9.72 7.59 -4.10
C TYR A 69 8.43 6.91 -3.67
N GLY A 70 7.75 7.39 -2.63
CA GLY A 70 6.53 6.81 -2.06
C GLY A 70 6.80 5.92 -0.86
N VAL A 71 5.94 6.02 0.16
CA VAL A 71 6.04 5.25 1.43
C VAL A 71 6.05 3.74 1.19
N GLU A 72 5.37 3.26 0.15
CA GLU A 72 5.31 1.84 -0.22
C GLU A 72 6.59 1.30 -0.88
N ASN A 73 7.51 2.18 -1.29
CA ASN A 73 8.67 1.84 -2.10
C ASN A 73 9.96 1.81 -1.29
N VAL A 74 9.96 2.31 -0.05
CA VAL A 74 11.16 2.49 0.76
C VAL A 74 10.98 1.83 2.13
N ARG A 75 12.02 1.15 2.61
CA ARG A 75 12.09 0.59 3.97
C ARG A 75 13.44 0.90 4.60
N GLY A 76 13.48 0.98 5.93
CA GLY A 76 14.69 1.30 6.68
C GLY A 76 14.40 1.75 8.10
N GLY A 77 15.43 1.77 8.96
CA GLY A 77 15.29 2.19 10.36
C GLY A 77 14.10 1.53 11.08
N SER A 78 13.16 2.34 11.57
CA SER A 78 11.94 1.86 12.24
C SER A 78 10.89 1.26 11.30
N TYR A 79 11.01 1.46 9.98
CA TYR A 79 10.05 1.02 8.96
C TYR A 79 10.58 -0.16 8.15
N THR A 80 10.93 -1.26 8.81
CA THR A 80 11.50 -2.47 8.17
C THR A 80 10.46 -3.54 7.81
N GLN A 81 9.21 -3.35 8.24
CA GLN A 81 8.10 -4.29 8.00
C GLN A 81 7.79 -4.42 6.50
N ILE A 82 7.44 -5.62 6.03
CA ILE A 82 7.12 -5.85 4.61
C ILE A 82 5.87 -5.04 4.22
N THR A 83 4.81 -5.17 5.02
CA THR A 83 3.58 -4.39 4.93
C THR A 83 3.59 -3.37 6.06
N LEU A 84 3.35 -2.10 5.72
CA LEU A 84 3.07 -1.08 6.72
C LEU A 84 1.56 -0.96 6.85
N ASP A 85 1.07 -0.78 8.07
CA ASP A 85 -0.35 -0.54 8.30
C ASP A 85 -0.80 0.76 7.63
N ASP A 86 -2.02 0.76 7.11
CA ASP A 86 -2.61 1.92 6.44
C ASP A 86 -2.65 3.15 7.37
N SER A 87 -2.78 2.93 8.69
CA SER A 87 -2.69 3.99 9.69
C SER A 87 -1.31 4.65 9.72
N VAL A 88 -0.23 3.87 9.68
CA VAL A 88 1.15 4.37 9.65
C VAL A 88 1.44 5.09 8.34
N ILE A 89 0.96 4.54 7.21
CA ILE A 89 1.08 5.17 5.89
C ILE A 89 0.36 6.53 5.89
N SER A 90 -0.85 6.59 6.44
CA SER A 90 -1.62 7.83 6.56
C SER A 90 -0.89 8.87 7.42
N VAL A 91 -0.34 8.48 8.58
CA VAL A 91 0.45 9.37 9.44
C VAL A 91 1.68 9.91 8.71
N LEU A 92 2.42 9.06 8.00
CA LEU A 92 3.60 9.48 7.24
C LEU A 92 3.24 10.43 6.09
N ASN A 93 2.18 10.13 5.34
CA ASN A 93 1.70 10.99 4.28
C ASN A 93 1.24 12.34 4.83
N ASN A 94 0.54 12.34 5.96
CA ASN A 94 0.15 13.57 6.64
C ASN A 94 1.38 14.37 7.09
N GLU A 95 2.38 13.73 7.68
CA GLU A 95 3.65 14.37 8.05
C GLU A 95 4.31 15.05 6.83
N PHE A 96 4.28 14.41 5.66
CA PHE A 96 4.84 14.99 4.43
C PHE A 96 4.00 16.14 3.85
N LEU A 97 2.67 16.10 4.02
CA LEU A 97 1.74 17.16 3.60
C LEU A 97 1.79 18.38 4.51
N GLY A 98 2.03 18.18 5.81
CA GLY A 98 2.05 19.26 6.81
C GLY A 98 3.09 20.34 6.53
N ASN A 99 4.08 20.05 5.69
CA ASN A 99 5.11 21.00 5.27
C ASN A 99 4.73 21.81 4.00
N THR A 100 3.47 21.76 3.57
CA THR A 100 3.00 22.39 2.33
C THR A 100 1.71 23.21 2.45
N ASP A 101 1.23 23.52 3.66
CA ASP A 101 -0.07 24.19 3.92
C ASP A 101 -1.27 23.50 3.21
N LYS A 102 -1.12 22.18 2.97
CA LYS A 102 -2.15 21.33 2.36
C LYS A 102 -2.95 20.62 3.43
N CYS A 103 -4.26 20.58 3.24
CA CYS A 103 -5.20 19.91 4.11
C CYS A 103 -4.89 18.41 4.23
N PHE A 104 -4.79 17.90 5.45
CA PHE A 104 -4.55 16.48 5.73
C PHE A 104 -5.69 15.53 5.31
N LYS A 105 -6.90 16.05 5.02
CA LYS A 105 -8.04 15.23 4.60
C LYS A 105 -8.17 15.07 3.08
N CYS A 106 -7.83 16.11 2.33
CA CYS A 106 -8.04 16.12 0.88
C CYS A 106 -6.82 16.52 0.04
N GLY A 107 -5.72 16.92 0.67
CA GLY A 107 -4.49 17.29 -0.04
C GLY A 107 -4.53 18.64 -0.76
N LEU A 108 -5.65 19.39 -0.69
CA LEU A 108 -5.75 20.74 -1.25
C LEU A 108 -5.18 21.79 -0.29
N ALA A 109 -4.50 22.79 -0.84
CA ALA A 109 -3.98 23.93 -0.08
C ALA A 109 -5.08 24.93 0.29
N GLY A 110 -4.84 25.74 1.33
CA GLY A 110 -5.69 26.87 1.69
C GLY A 110 -6.71 26.61 2.81
N HIS A 111 -6.69 25.42 3.42
CA HIS A 111 -7.47 25.13 4.64
C HIS A 111 -6.84 24.04 5.49
N PHE A 112 -7.19 24.01 6.78
CA PHE A 112 -6.78 22.94 7.69
C PHE A 112 -7.81 21.80 7.69
N ALA A 113 -7.42 20.60 8.11
CA ALA A 113 -8.28 19.41 8.11
C ALA A 113 -9.61 19.58 8.89
N ASN A 114 -9.64 20.48 9.88
CA ASN A 114 -10.86 20.79 10.62
C ASN A 114 -11.85 21.64 9.82
N THR A 115 -11.38 22.37 8.81
CA THR A 115 -12.16 23.22 7.91
C THR A 115 -12.37 22.59 6.53
N CYS A 116 -12.00 21.32 6.35
CA CYS A 116 -12.16 20.61 5.09
C CYS A 116 -13.64 20.29 4.83
N GLN A 117 -14.20 20.89 3.78
CA GLN A 117 -15.58 20.66 3.33
C GLN A 117 -15.71 19.52 2.32
N GLU A 118 -14.60 18.89 1.93
CA GLU A 118 -14.58 17.80 0.98
C GLU A 118 -15.14 16.54 1.65
N ARG A 119 -16.38 16.21 1.31
CA ARG A 119 -17.05 14.99 1.76
C ARG A 119 -16.42 13.82 1.02
N GLN A 120 -15.74 12.95 1.76
CA GLN A 120 -15.46 11.61 1.25
C GLN A 120 -16.81 10.95 0.97
N GLU A 121 -17.04 10.54 -0.27
CA GLU A 121 -18.22 9.75 -0.61
C GLU A 121 -18.08 8.39 0.09
N GLU A 122 -18.68 8.26 1.28
CA GLU A 122 -18.72 7.00 2.00
C GLU A 122 -19.53 6.00 1.15
N VAL A 123 -18.82 5.02 0.59
CA VAL A 123 -19.41 3.93 -0.19
C VAL A 123 -19.78 2.80 0.77
N TRP A 124 -21.07 2.46 0.84
CA TRP A 124 -21.62 1.42 1.70
C TRP A 124 -21.85 0.15 0.87
N GLY A 125 -21.15 -0.95 1.18
CA GLY A 125 -21.30 -2.24 0.51
C GLY A 125 -22.28 -3.16 1.22
N CYS A 126 -23.02 -3.97 0.46
CA CYS A 126 -23.93 -4.98 1.01
C CYS A 126 -23.18 -6.25 1.47
N ASP A 127 -23.51 -6.77 2.65
CA ASP A 127 -22.91 -8.00 3.20
C ASP A 127 -23.20 -9.27 2.38
N TYR A 128 -24.20 -9.22 1.48
CA TYR A 128 -24.73 -10.39 0.78
C TYR A 128 -24.54 -10.33 -0.74
N CYS A 129 -24.05 -9.23 -1.30
CA CYS A 129 -23.75 -9.10 -2.74
C CYS A 129 -22.79 -7.92 -3.05
N ASP A 130 -22.26 -7.87 -4.27
CA ASP A 130 -21.29 -6.85 -4.70
C ASP A 130 -21.90 -5.46 -5.01
N ARG A 131 -23.09 -5.15 -4.48
CA ARG A 131 -23.71 -3.83 -4.67
C ARG A 131 -23.20 -2.83 -3.65
N THR A 132 -22.93 -1.63 -4.15
CA THR A 132 -22.51 -0.47 -3.35
C THR A 132 -23.56 0.64 -3.40
N PHE A 133 -23.61 1.44 -2.34
CA PHE A 133 -24.61 2.48 -2.12
C PHE A 133 -23.93 3.76 -1.63
N THR A 134 -24.43 4.91 -2.04
CA THR A 134 -23.94 6.23 -1.58
C THR A 134 -24.48 6.62 -0.21
N THR A 135 -25.36 5.81 0.38
CA THR A 135 -25.92 6.03 1.71
C THR A 135 -26.09 4.72 2.46
N ARG A 136 -25.85 4.77 3.79
CA ARG A 136 -26.10 3.65 4.70
C ARG A 136 -27.55 3.15 4.64
N PHE A 137 -28.50 4.08 4.53
CA PHE A 137 -29.93 3.74 4.44
C PHE A 137 -30.25 2.93 3.18
N GLY A 138 -29.70 3.34 2.02
CA GLY A 138 -29.85 2.58 0.77
C GLY A 138 -29.31 1.16 0.89
N CYS A 139 -28.14 0.99 1.52
CA CYS A 139 -27.57 -0.33 1.80
C CYS A 139 -28.47 -1.17 2.72
N SER A 140 -28.94 -0.59 3.83
CA SER A 140 -29.77 -1.30 4.81
C SER A 140 -31.15 -1.72 4.25
N VAL A 141 -31.77 -0.90 3.41
CA VAL A 141 -33.04 -1.27 2.74
C VAL A 141 -32.78 -2.40 1.73
N HIS A 142 -31.67 -2.32 1.01
CA HIS A 142 -31.28 -3.38 0.10
C HIS A 142 -31.02 -4.70 0.82
N GLU A 143 -30.26 -4.72 1.92
CA GLU A 143 -29.95 -5.93 2.70
C GLU A 143 -31.20 -6.70 3.13
N LYS A 144 -32.28 -5.99 3.51
CA LYS A 144 -33.57 -6.60 3.90
C LYS A 144 -34.23 -7.39 2.76
N SER A 145 -33.97 -7.00 1.52
CA SER A 145 -34.53 -7.61 0.31
C SER A 145 -33.49 -8.33 -0.55
N CYS A 146 -32.22 -8.32 -0.11
CA CYS A 146 -31.12 -8.91 -0.81
C CYS A 146 -31.25 -10.43 -0.70
N LYS A 147 -31.48 -11.08 -1.84
CA LYS A 147 -31.46 -12.54 -1.91
C LYS A 147 -30.07 -12.98 -1.50
N LYS A 148 -29.95 -13.64 -0.34
CA LYS A 148 -28.72 -14.31 0.10
C LYS A 148 -28.31 -15.26 -1.02
N THR A 149 -27.41 -14.83 -1.92
CA THR A 149 -26.85 -15.74 -2.89
C THR A 149 -26.02 -16.71 -2.09
N SER A 150 -26.48 -17.95 -2.08
CA SER A 150 -25.86 -19.07 -1.41
C SER A 150 -24.35 -19.06 -1.58
N THR A 151 -23.70 -19.39 -0.48
CA THR A 151 -22.34 -19.88 -0.20
C THR A 151 -21.82 -20.97 -1.16
N THR A 152 -22.10 -20.86 -2.45
CA THR A 152 -21.51 -21.68 -3.49
C THR A 152 -20.64 -20.73 -4.28
N GLY A 153 -19.31 -20.86 -4.19
CA GLY A 153 -18.30 -20.08 -4.93
C GLY A 153 -18.36 -20.29 -6.45
N ALA A 154 -19.57 -20.15 -7.02
CA ALA A 154 -19.91 -20.31 -8.40
C ALA A 154 -19.87 -18.94 -9.08
N CYS A 155 -19.20 -18.88 -10.21
CA CYS A 155 -19.07 -17.71 -11.05
C CYS A 155 -20.44 -17.11 -11.41
N TYR A 156 -20.64 -15.80 -11.17
CA TYR A 156 -21.92 -15.17 -11.50
C TYR A 156 -22.19 -15.10 -13.01
N ARG A 157 -21.15 -15.14 -13.86
CA ARG A 157 -21.27 -15.18 -15.33
C ARG A 157 -21.75 -16.54 -15.83
N CYS A 158 -21.07 -17.63 -15.50
CA CYS A 158 -21.34 -18.96 -16.09
C CYS A 158 -22.01 -19.96 -15.14
N GLY A 159 -22.08 -19.68 -13.85
CA GLY A 159 -22.64 -20.58 -12.83
C GLY A 159 -21.73 -21.75 -12.43
N ARG A 160 -20.49 -21.83 -12.94
CA ARG A 160 -19.51 -22.88 -12.57
C ARG A 160 -18.66 -22.46 -11.38
N ASP A 161 -18.34 -23.41 -10.51
CA ASP A 161 -17.41 -23.24 -9.39
C ASP A 161 -15.93 -23.15 -9.81
N GLY A 162 -15.07 -22.77 -8.86
CA GLY A 162 -13.61 -22.69 -9.04
C GLY A 162 -13.08 -21.35 -9.59
N HIS A 163 -13.94 -20.39 -9.91
CA HIS A 163 -13.54 -19.04 -10.33
C HIS A 163 -14.63 -17.98 -10.12
N TYR A 164 -14.23 -16.72 -10.06
CA TYR A 164 -15.13 -15.58 -9.99
C TYR A 164 -15.37 -14.94 -11.37
N SER A 165 -16.39 -14.08 -11.45
CA SER A 165 -16.75 -13.36 -12.68
C SER A 165 -15.57 -12.70 -13.39
N PRO A 166 -14.54 -12.09 -12.77
CA PRO A 166 -13.43 -11.52 -13.53
C PRO A 166 -12.62 -12.56 -14.33
N ASN A 167 -12.52 -13.79 -13.82
CA ASN A 167 -11.68 -14.86 -14.37
C ASN A 167 -12.48 -15.90 -15.18
N CYS A 168 -13.70 -15.54 -15.60
CA CYS A 168 -14.56 -16.45 -16.35
C CYS A 168 -14.24 -16.44 -17.84
N TYR A 169 -13.99 -17.63 -18.38
CA TYR A 169 -13.67 -17.89 -19.77
C TYR A 169 -14.90 -18.31 -20.60
N ALA A 170 -16.10 -18.29 -20.02
CA ALA A 170 -17.33 -18.67 -20.72
C ALA A 170 -17.79 -17.54 -21.67
N SER A 171 -18.05 -17.90 -22.92
CA SER A 171 -18.64 -17.04 -23.96
C SER A 171 -20.16 -16.88 -23.83
N THR A 172 -20.77 -17.58 -22.88
CA THR A 172 -22.22 -17.59 -22.66
C THR A 172 -22.52 -17.36 -21.18
N HIS A 173 -23.51 -16.51 -20.91
CA HIS A 173 -24.03 -16.33 -19.56
C HIS A 173 -24.85 -17.56 -19.11
N LYS A 174 -24.97 -17.78 -17.80
CA LYS A 174 -25.78 -18.86 -17.19
C LYS A 174 -27.26 -18.88 -17.58
N LYS A 175 -27.74 -17.82 -18.24
CA LYS A 175 -29.11 -17.66 -18.76
C LYS A 175 -29.20 -17.86 -20.29
N GLY A 176 -28.12 -18.30 -20.94
CA GLY A 176 -28.12 -18.68 -22.35
C GLY A 176 -27.87 -17.56 -23.37
N TYR A 177 -27.61 -16.32 -22.93
CA TYR A 177 -27.24 -15.23 -23.84
C TYR A 177 -25.73 -15.14 -24.04
N LEU A 178 -25.31 -14.73 -25.25
CA LEU A 178 -23.91 -14.50 -25.61
C LEU A 178 -23.39 -13.24 -24.91
N LEU A 179 -22.14 -13.29 -24.46
CA LEU A 179 -21.42 -12.16 -23.90
C LEU A 179 -20.42 -11.69 -24.96
N ASP A 180 -20.58 -10.47 -25.47
CA ASP A 180 -19.58 -9.82 -26.33
C ASP A 180 -18.26 -9.58 -25.59
#